data_AF-A0A3C0A0N6-F1
#
_entry.id   AF-A0A3C0A0N6-F1
#
_cell.length_a   1.000
_cell.length_b   1.000
_cell.length_c   1.000
_cell.angle_alpha   90.00
_cell.angle_beta   90.00
_cell.angle_gamma   90.00
#
_symmetry.space_group_name_H-M   'P 1'
#
loop_
_entity.id
_entity.type
_entity.pdbx_description
1 polymer ?
#
loop_
_entity_poly.entity_id
_entity_poly.type
_entity_poly.pdbx_seq_one_letter_code
_entity_poly.pdbx_strand_id
1 'polypeptide(L)'
;MDSMGEKIPEIKYSSDAGEVPWEDAVVWTIMPRVGPRVYEWIGGEHIRYVSWTNGIVSIMPENSSMLSGMCQCLLLPSAFVWIGKHVKVA
;
A
#
# COMPACT_ATOMS: atom_id res chain seq x y z
N MET A 1 -11.64 0.34 -14.07
CA MET A 1 -10.35 0.90 -13.62
C MET A 1 -9.61 -0.32 -13.15
N ASP A 2 -8.68 -0.85 -13.94
CA ASP A 2 -8.01 -2.12 -13.62
C ASP A 2 -7.11 -1.88 -12.41
N SER A 3 -7.65 -2.08 -11.20
CA SER A 3 -6.87 -1.96 -9.97
C SER A 3 -5.95 -3.17 -9.87
N MET A 4 -4.71 -2.95 -9.45
CA MET A 4 -3.80 -4.04 -9.12
C MET A 4 -4.39 -4.99 -8.07
N GLY A 5 -5.34 -4.53 -7.25
CA GLY A 5 -6.06 -5.37 -6.28
C GLY A 5 -6.86 -6.52 -6.92
N GLU A 6 -7.26 -6.41 -8.20
CA GLU A 6 -7.92 -7.52 -8.90
C GLU A 6 -6.95 -8.67 -9.23
N LYS A 7 -5.65 -8.37 -9.38
CA LYS A 7 -4.60 -9.36 -9.66
C LYS A 7 -3.80 -9.74 -8.43
N ILE A 8 -3.80 -8.88 -7.41
CA ILE A 8 -2.98 -9.02 -6.20
C ILE A 8 -3.89 -8.87 -4.99
N PRO A 9 -4.42 -9.98 -4.44
CA PRO A 9 -5.38 -9.93 -3.31
C PRO A 9 -4.84 -9.29 -2.03
N GLU A 10 -3.52 -9.18 -1.89
CA GLU A 10 -2.86 -8.50 -0.76
C GLU A 10 -2.95 -6.97 -0.87
N ILE A 11 -3.27 -6.44 -2.06
CA ILE A 11 -3.55 -5.03 -2.28
C ILE A 11 -5.06 -4.84 -2.23
N LYS A 12 -5.51 -4.21 -1.14
CA LYS A 12 -6.92 -3.93 -0.90
C LYS A 12 -7.22 -2.49 -1.27
N TYR A 13 -8.49 -2.19 -1.54
CA TYR A 13 -8.92 -0.84 -1.85
C TYR A 13 -10.32 -0.57 -1.32
N SER A 14 -10.61 0.70 -1.03
CA SER A 14 -11.92 1.19 -0.63
C SER A 14 -12.05 2.68 -0.88
N SER A 15 -13.28 3.15 -1.11
CA SER A 15 -13.61 4.59 -1.08
C SER A 15 -14.08 5.03 0.31
N ASP A 16 -14.32 4.10 1.24
CA ASP A 16 -14.66 4.39 2.63
C ASP A 16 -13.39 4.40 3.49
N ALA A 17 -13.11 5.56 4.09
CA ALA A 17 -11.98 5.72 4.99
C ALA A 17 -12.13 4.90 6.29
N GLY A 18 -13.35 4.52 6.67
CA GLY A 18 -13.63 3.70 7.86
C GLY A 18 -13.20 2.23 7.72
N GLU A 19 -13.02 1.74 6.49
CA GLU A 19 -12.57 0.36 6.22
C GLU A 19 -11.04 0.24 6.22
N VAL A 20 -10.32 1.36 6.17
CA VAL A 20 -8.87 1.38 6.05
C VAL A 20 -8.22 1.11 7.41
N PRO A 21 -7.33 0.11 7.53
CA PRO A 21 -6.59 -0.17 8.76
C PRO A 21 -5.43 0.81 8.94
N TRP A 22 -5.74 2.07 9.24
CA TRP A 22 -4.78 3.20 9.28
C TRP A 22 -3.56 3.01 10.17
N GLU A 23 -3.65 2.15 11.20
CA GLU A 23 -2.54 1.91 12.12
C GLU A 23 -1.64 0.75 11.69
N ASP A 24 -2.17 -0.17 10.89
CA ASP A 24 -1.57 -1.48 10.60
C ASP A 24 -1.24 -1.65 9.11
N ALA A 25 -1.30 -0.59 8.30
CA ALA A 25 -1.08 -0.69 6.86
C ALA A 25 -0.29 0.49 6.29
N VAL A 26 0.27 0.28 5.09
CA VAL A 26 0.71 1.37 4.22
C VAL A 26 -0.42 1.67 3.25
N VAL A 27 -0.93 2.89 3.31
CA VAL A 27 -2.07 3.36 2.53
C VAL A 27 -1.59 4.43 1.56
N TRP A 28 -2.03 4.38 0.31
CA TRP A 28 -1.85 5.46 -0.64
C TRP A 28 -3.18 5.77 -1.32
N THR A 29 -3.28 6.96 -1.88
CA THR A 29 -4.47 7.31 -2.66
C THR A 29 -4.18 7.19 -4.14
N ILE A 30 -5.17 6.70 -4.87
CA ILE A 30 -5.27 6.89 -6.31
C ILE A 30 -6.33 7.97 -6.55
N MET A 31 -5.99 8.97 -7.35
CA MET A 31 -6.94 10.01 -7.78
C MET A 31 -7.56 9.56 -9.11
N PRO A 32 -8.80 9.02 -9.12
CA PRO A 32 -9.48 8.75 -10.39
C PRO A 32 -9.76 10.07 -11.11
N ARG A 33 -9.84 10.04 -12.45
CA ARG A 33 -10.21 11.22 -13.25
C ARG A 33 -11.61 11.73 -12.93
N VAL A 34 -12.50 10.82 -12.50
CA VAL A 34 -13.88 11.08 -12.11
C VAL A 34 -14.22 10.13 -10.96
N GLY A 35 -14.74 10.64 -9.84
CA GLY A 35 -15.19 9.82 -8.70
C GLY A 35 -14.56 10.22 -7.36
N PRO A 36 -14.97 9.55 -6.26
CA PRO A 36 -14.40 9.77 -4.95
C PRO A 36 -12.93 9.30 -4.90
N ARG A 37 -12.20 9.80 -3.90
CA ARG A 37 -10.84 9.32 -3.60
C ARG A 37 -10.90 7.83 -3.25
N VAL A 38 -10.01 7.05 -3.87
CA VAL A 38 -9.84 5.63 -3.56
C VAL A 38 -8.57 5.47 -2.74
N TYR A 39 -8.70 4.80 -1.60
CA TYR A 39 -7.58 4.36 -0.77
C TYR A 39 -7.20 2.96 -1.19
N GLU A 40 -5.92 2.76 -1.50
CA GLU A 40 -5.31 1.44 -1.67
C GLU A 40 -4.36 1.20 -0.51
N TRP A 41 -4.24 -0.06 -0.07
CA TRP A 41 -3.32 -0.39 0.99
C TRP A 41 -2.79 -1.81 0.93
N ILE A 42 -1.65 -2.00 1.60
CA ILE A 42 -1.10 -3.30 1.95
C ILE A 42 -1.03 -3.37 3.47
N GLY A 43 -1.57 -4.45 4.04
CA GLY A 43 -1.50 -4.74 5.47
C GLY A 43 -0.06 -5.00 5.91
N GLY A 44 0.27 -4.60 7.13
CA GLY A 44 1.61 -4.73 7.72
C GLY A 44 2.07 -6.19 7.81
N GLU A 45 1.16 -7.15 7.85
CA GLU A 45 1.45 -8.59 7.78
C GLU A 45 2.11 -9.02 6.47
N HIS A 46 1.94 -8.24 5.39
CA HIS A 46 2.56 -8.48 4.09
C HIS A 46 3.81 -7.62 3.87
N ILE A 47 4.23 -6.83 4.86
CA ILE A 47 5.32 -5.84 4.76
C ILE A 47 6.44 -6.20 5.73
N ARG A 48 7.63 -6.43 5.18
CA ARG A 48 8.84 -6.63 5.99
C ARG A 48 9.31 -5.32 6.62
N TYR A 49 9.44 -4.29 5.79
CA TYR A 49 9.72 -2.91 6.20
C TYR A 49 9.41 -1.94 5.07
N VAL A 50 9.32 -0.66 5.44
CA VAL A 50 9.19 0.46 4.52
C VAL A 50 10.43 1.34 4.62
N SER A 51 10.89 1.85 3.48
CA SER A 51 11.91 2.90 3.41
C SER A 51 11.36 4.11 2.65
N TRP A 52 11.78 5.30 3.03
CA TRP A 52 11.36 6.54 2.36
C TRP A 52 12.57 7.36 1.97
N THR A 53 12.74 7.61 0.68
CA THR A 53 13.80 8.48 0.16
C THR A 53 13.23 9.42 -0.89
N ASN A 54 13.53 10.73 -0.78
CA ASN A 54 13.17 11.76 -1.76
C ASN A 54 11.68 11.75 -2.20
N GLY A 55 10.76 11.55 -1.26
CA GLY A 55 9.33 11.54 -1.57
C GLY A 55 8.81 10.21 -2.14
N ILE A 56 9.68 9.22 -2.37
CA ILE A 56 9.29 7.89 -2.85
C ILE A 56 9.29 6.93 -1.68
N VAL A 57 8.15 6.26 -1.46
CA VAL A 57 8.02 5.20 -0.46
C VAL A 57 8.29 3.85 -1.12
N SER A 58 9.20 3.09 -0.54
CA SER A 58 9.57 1.75 -0.96
C SER A 58 9.04 0.74 0.04
N ILE A 59 8.16 -0.16 -0.40
CA ILE A 59 7.61 -1.25 0.42
C ILE A 59 8.36 -2.53 0.07
N MET A 60 8.96 -3.16 1.06
CA MET A 60 9.60 -4.46 0.91
C MET A 60 8.64 -5.56 1.36
N PRO A 61 8.23 -6.48 0.47
CA PRO A 61 7.33 -7.56 0.82
C PRO A 61 7.90 -8.47 1.91
N GLU A 62 7.03 -8.95 2.78
CA GLU A 62 7.35 -10.06 3.67
C GLU A 62 7.62 -11.33 2.84
N ASN A 63 8.56 -12.18 3.25
CA ASN A 63 8.94 -13.38 2.50
C ASN A 63 7.78 -14.38 2.34
N SER A 64 6.83 -14.36 3.27
CA SER A 64 5.62 -15.20 3.22
C SER A 64 4.49 -14.58 2.40
N SER A 65 4.60 -13.31 2.00
CA SER A 65 3.58 -12.63 1.20
C SER A 65 3.70 -13.03 -0.26
N MET A 66 2.56 -13.12 -0.94
CA MET A 66 2.48 -13.38 -2.37
C MET A 66 3.22 -12.32 -3.20
N LEU A 67 3.23 -11.05 -2.75
CA LEU A 67 4.00 -9.98 -3.37
C LEU A 67 5.49 -10.32 -3.49
N SER A 68 6.08 -11.06 -2.55
CA SER A 68 7.49 -11.45 -2.62
C SER A 68 7.80 -12.41 -3.77
N GLY A 69 6.82 -13.20 -4.21
CA GLY A 69 6.92 -14.05 -5.39
C GLY A 69 6.74 -13.29 -6.71
N MET A 70 6.23 -12.05 -6.65
CA MET A 70 5.93 -11.22 -7.83
C MET A 70 6.92 -10.07 -8.01
N CYS A 71 7.47 -9.52 -6.93
CA CYS A 71 8.36 -8.37 -6.95
C CYS A 71 9.31 -8.38 -5.74
N GLN A 72 10.45 -7.69 -5.88
CA GLN A 72 11.37 -7.48 -4.76
C GLN A 72 10.99 -6.25 -3.93
N CYS A 73 10.30 -5.29 -4.54
CA CYS A 73 9.94 -4.01 -3.94
C CYS A 73 8.76 -3.39 -4.70
N LEU A 74 7.87 -2.71 -3.97
CA LEU A 74 6.91 -1.78 -4.56
C LEU A 74 7.36 -0.34 -4.32
N LEU A 75 7.40 0.45 -5.39
CA LEU A 75 7.70 1.88 -5.33
C LEU A 75 6.39 2.66 -5.44
N LEU A 76 6.11 3.51 -4.46
CA LEU A 76 4.91 4.34 -4.39
C LEU A 76 5.28 5.81 -4.60
N PRO A 77 5.18 6.32 -5.84
CA PRO A 77 5.30 7.75 -6.13
C PRO A 77 3.93 8.45 -6.00
N SER A 78 3.20 8.20 -4.90
CA SER A 78 1.87 8.78 -4.70
C SER A 78 1.94 10.16 -4.06
N ALA A 79 0.99 11.03 -4.43
CA ALA A 79 0.82 12.35 -3.80
C ALA A 79 0.46 12.26 -2.31
N PHE A 80 -0.08 11.12 -1.87
CA PHE A 80 -0.36 10.83 -0.48
C PHE A 80 0.03 9.40 -0.17
N VAL A 81 0.85 9.25 0.88
CA VAL A 81 1.16 7.97 1.50
C VAL A 81 1.01 8.14 3.01
N TRP A 82 0.35 7.17 3.63
CA TRP A 82 0.21 7.04 5.07
C TRP A 82 0.83 5.73 5.51
N ILE A 83 1.76 5.79 6.46
CA ILE A 83 2.41 4.62 7.04
C ILE A 83 1.88 4.47 8.46
N GLY A 84 1.12 3.40 8.70
CA GLY A 84 0.56 3.10 10.01
C GLY A 84 1.62 2.92 11.08
N LYS A 85 1.29 3.32 12.32
CA LYS A 85 2.24 3.34 13.45
C LYS A 85 2.80 1.95 13.82
N HIS A 86 2.14 0.86 13.43
CA HIS A 86 2.60 -0.51 13.66
C HIS A 86 3.38 -1.09 12.47
N VAL A 87 3.52 -0.35 11.37
CA VAL A 87 4.32 -0.75 10.22
C VAL A 87 5.81 -0.51 10.53
N LYS A 88 6.63 -1.52 10.25
CA LYS A 88 8.09 -1.42 10.42
C LYS A 88 8.68 -0.45 9.39
N VAL A 89 9.48 0.51 9.86
CA VAL A 89 10.20 1.49 9.03
C VAL A 89 11.71 1.30 9.25
N ALA A 90 12.49 1.46 8.17
CA ALA A 90 13.96 1.37 8.18
C ALA A 90 14.61 2.75 8.07
#